data_AF-A0A0U3E1Q8-F1
#
_entry.id   AF-A0A0U3E1Q8-F1
#
_cell.length_a   1.000
_cell.length_b   1.000
_cell.length_c   1.000
_cell.angle_alpha   90.00
_cell.angle_beta   90.00
_cell.angle_gamma   90.00
#
_symmetry.space_group_name_H-M   'P 1'
#
loop_
_entity.id
_entity.type
_entity.pdbx_description
1 polymer ?
#
loop_
_entity_poly.entity_id
_entity_poly.type
_entity_poly.pdbx_seq_one_letter_code
_entity_poly.pdbx_strand_id
1 'polypeptide(L)'
;MDFIFDVSALSSDDEEFSISKKDVLKYLKIIGVDTRYVSYTPEKLYINNLRFSKFSRKRQETFNRQYGDIEVVRNTLFQKICAKAAKSLVDIEPNSTILLPNDNFMVNVLLEPYTRKYGVKLVNEGKYDLVVNPIILDDKVNQIFSTIFKGNGIEFDKKDNEIYPLINVPLDWINSFLEMDDKSKIINENNDELASSFMEFLEGVAPQYRENVLKASEYIEKKL
;
A
#
# COMPACT_ATOMS: atom_id res chain seq x y z
N MET A 1 39.18 -18.16 -3.23
CA MET A 1 37.82 -18.69 -3.33
C MET A 1 36.99 -18.17 -2.14
N ASP A 2 35.80 -17.59 -2.22
CA ASP A 2 35.09 -16.88 -3.31
C ASP A 2 33.89 -16.12 -2.67
N PHE A 3 33.30 -15.07 -3.27
CA PHE A 3 33.59 -14.35 -4.52
C PHE A 3 33.49 -12.84 -4.22
N ILE A 4 34.38 -12.00 -4.79
CA ILE A 4 34.11 -10.55 -4.86
C ILE A 4 33.33 -10.32 -6.15
N PHE A 5 32.06 -9.92 -6.02
CA PHE A 5 31.28 -9.40 -7.15
C PHE A 5 31.89 -8.05 -7.54
N ASP A 6 32.82 -8.09 -8.49
CA ASP A 6 33.41 -6.89 -9.07
C ASP A 6 32.42 -6.26 -10.05
N VAL A 7 31.79 -5.17 -9.60
CA VAL A 7 30.79 -4.44 -10.38
C VAL A 7 31.44 -3.69 -11.55
N SER A 8 32.77 -3.54 -11.58
CA SER A 8 33.48 -2.95 -12.73
C SER A 8 33.43 -3.81 -14.00
N ALA A 9 33.09 -5.10 -13.89
CA ALA A 9 32.87 -5.97 -15.05
C ALA A 9 31.51 -5.76 -15.75
N LEU A 10 30.64 -4.87 -15.22
CA LEU A 10 29.36 -4.49 -15.84
C LEU A 10 29.40 -3.09 -16.49
N SER A 11 30.54 -2.39 -16.45
CA SER A 11 30.74 -1.10 -17.14
C SER A 11 31.43 -1.26 -18.50
N SER A 12 31.15 -2.36 -19.22
CA SER A 12 31.71 -2.65 -20.55
C SER A 12 30.69 -2.61 -21.69
N ASP A 13 29.42 -2.39 -21.36
CA ASP A 13 28.39 -1.97 -22.32
C ASP A 13 27.83 -0.63 -21.82
N ASP A 14 27.97 0.42 -22.63
CA ASP A 14 27.37 1.74 -22.36
C ASP A 14 25.84 1.70 -22.58
N GLU A 15 25.13 0.95 -21.72
CA GLU A 15 23.69 1.05 -21.61
C GLU A 15 23.32 2.41 -20.99
N GLU A 16 23.01 3.40 -21.83
CA GLU A 16 22.42 4.66 -21.38
C GLU A 16 21.07 4.39 -20.68
N PHE A 17 21.10 4.34 -19.35
CA PHE A 17 19.90 4.24 -18.53
C PHE A 17 19.10 5.54 -18.59
N SER A 18 17.92 5.50 -19.21
CA SER A 18 16.98 6.62 -19.14
C SER A 18 16.26 6.71 -17.80
N ILE A 19 15.49 7.79 -17.59
CA ILE A 19 14.60 7.98 -16.43
C ILE A 19 13.32 7.11 -16.55
N SER A 20 13.19 6.29 -17.60
CA SER A 20 12.02 5.42 -17.77
C SER A 20 11.87 4.44 -16.60
N LYS A 21 10.61 4.18 -16.21
CA LYS A 21 10.25 3.18 -15.19
C LYS A 21 10.93 1.82 -15.42
N LYS A 22 11.08 1.40 -16.69
CA LYS A 22 11.67 0.12 -17.06
C LYS A 22 13.17 0.08 -16.70
N ASP A 23 13.88 1.17 -16.96
CA ASP A 23 15.33 1.27 -16.79
C ASP A 23 15.69 1.43 -15.31
N VAL A 24 14.95 2.26 -14.57
CA VAL A 24 15.07 2.39 -13.10
C VAL A 24 14.87 1.02 -12.43
N LEU A 25 13.82 0.27 -12.82
CA LEU A 25 13.55 -1.06 -12.28
C LEU A 25 14.57 -2.13 -12.74
N LYS A 26 15.17 -1.99 -13.93
CA LYS A 26 16.28 -2.84 -14.40
C LYS A 26 17.53 -2.59 -13.55
N TYR A 27 17.91 -1.31 -13.37
CA TYR A 27 19.06 -0.90 -12.57
C TYR A 27 18.94 -1.35 -11.11
N LEU A 28 17.76 -1.20 -10.48
CA LEU A 28 17.51 -1.70 -9.13
C LEU A 28 17.78 -3.21 -9.00
N LYS A 29 17.40 -4.01 -10.01
CA LYS A 29 17.72 -5.44 -10.03
C LYS A 29 19.23 -5.70 -10.19
N ILE A 30 19.92 -4.95 -11.05
CA ILE A 30 21.38 -5.05 -11.26
C ILE A 30 22.14 -4.81 -9.95
N ILE A 31 21.79 -3.77 -9.18
CA ILE A 31 22.40 -3.51 -7.88
C ILE A 31 21.93 -4.47 -6.77
N GLY A 32 21.05 -5.42 -7.07
CA GLY A 32 20.59 -6.48 -6.16
C GLY A 32 19.46 -6.08 -5.20
N VAL A 33 18.62 -5.10 -5.57
CA VAL A 33 17.39 -4.73 -4.86
C VAL A 33 16.20 -5.56 -5.39
N ASP A 34 15.42 -6.15 -4.48
CA ASP A 34 14.19 -6.83 -4.85
C ASP A 34 13.06 -5.81 -5.05
N THR A 35 12.89 -5.41 -6.32
CA THR A 35 11.85 -4.48 -6.79
C THR A 35 10.40 -4.87 -6.43
N ARG A 36 10.13 -6.09 -5.94
CA ARG A 36 8.80 -6.50 -5.44
C ARG A 36 8.44 -5.91 -4.07
N TYR A 37 9.40 -5.29 -3.38
CA TYR A 37 9.23 -4.70 -2.04
C TYR A 37 9.57 -3.20 -2.02
N VAL A 38 9.45 -2.57 -3.19
CA VAL A 38 9.72 -1.16 -3.44
C VAL A 38 8.64 -0.66 -4.40
N SER A 39 8.04 0.50 -4.13
CA SER A 39 7.08 1.18 -5.01
C SER A 39 7.78 2.33 -5.72
N TYR A 40 7.64 2.41 -7.05
CA TYR A 40 8.24 3.45 -7.89
C TYR A 40 7.19 4.45 -8.38
N THR A 41 7.46 5.74 -8.16
CA THR A 41 6.87 6.87 -8.90
C THR A 41 7.99 7.63 -9.62
N PRO A 42 7.70 8.54 -10.58
CA PRO A 42 8.73 9.29 -11.29
C PRO A 42 9.66 10.11 -10.39
N GLU A 43 9.14 10.61 -9.26
CA GLU A 43 9.84 11.46 -8.30
C GLU A 43 10.44 10.68 -7.10
N LYS A 44 9.78 9.59 -6.69
CA LYS A 44 10.01 8.96 -5.37
C LYS A 44 10.03 7.43 -5.46
N LEU A 45 10.93 6.82 -4.69
CA LEU A 45 11.13 5.38 -4.60
C LEU A 45 10.90 4.91 -3.15
N TYR A 46 9.68 4.46 -2.86
CA TYR A 46 9.24 4.12 -1.50
C TYR A 46 9.64 2.69 -1.13
N ILE A 47 10.21 2.51 0.07
CA ILE A 47 10.65 1.19 0.53
C ILE A 47 9.54 0.53 1.36
N ASN A 48 8.77 -0.37 0.76
CA ASN A 48 7.64 -1.06 1.41
C ASN A 48 8.10 -2.06 2.48
N ASN A 49 9.28 -2.67 2.30
CA ASN A 49 9.89 -3.51 3.32
C ASN A 49 11.42 -3.50 3.20
N LEU A 50 12.11 -2.93 4.19
CA LEU A 50 13.57 -2.79 4.18
C LEU A 50 14.32 -4.15 4.14
N ARG A 51 13.80 -5.18 4.82
CA ARG A 51 14.44 -6.51 4.87
C ARG A 51 14.33 -7.24 3.53
N PHE A 52 13.13 -7.29 2.95
CA PHE A 52 12.86 -8.05 1.74
C PHE A 52 13.31 -7.34 0.46
N SER A 53 13.25 -6.00 0.40
CA SER A 53 13.85 -5.23 -0.71
C SER A 53 15.37 -5.40 -0.81
N LYS A 54 16.04 -5.81 0.28
CA LYS A 54 17.52 -5.87 0.39
C LYS A 54 18.21 -4.53 0.12
N PHE A 55 17.48 -3.41 0.20
CA PHE A 55 18.00 -2.08 -0.16
C PHE A 55 18.83 -1.49 0.97
N SER A 56 20.11 -1.87 1.07
CA SER A 56 21.05 -1.33 2.06
C SER A 56 21.37 0.15 1.82
N ARG A 57 22.03 0.82 2.78
CA ARG A 57 22.52 2.21 2.60
C ARG A 57 23.53 2.30 1.44
N LYS A 58 24.51 1.40 1.40
CA LYS A 58 25.47 1.24 0.28
C LYS A 58 24.77 1.13 -1.09
N ARG A 59 23.67 0.36 -1.19
CA ARG A 59 22.88 0.26 -2.43
C ARG A 59 22.17 1.57 -2.78
N GLN A 60 21.69 2.33 -1.80
CA GLN A 60 21.12 3.66 -2.04
C GLN A 60 22.19 4.65 -2.50
N GLU A 61 23.39 4.64 -1.91
CA GLU A 61 24.50 5.45 -2.41
C GLU A 61 24.86 5.11 -3.86
N THR A 62 24.79 3.83 -4.25
CA THR A 62 24.96 3.40 -5.65
C THR A 62 23.81 3.90 -6.53
N PHE A 63 22.55 3.74 -6.10
CA PHE A 63 21.37 4.22 -6.82
C PHE A 63 21.39 5.73 -7.05
N ASN A 64 21.65 6.52 -6.01
CA ASN A 64 21.68 7.98 -6.05
C ASN A 64 22.80 8.55 -6.95
N ARG A 65 23.83 7.77 -7.30
CA ARG A 65 24.84 8.18 -8.30
C ARG A 65 24.31 8.13 -9.73
N GLN A 66 23.37 7.22 -10.01
CA GLN A 66 22.73 7.07 -11.32
C GLN A 66 21.44 7.90 -11.43
N TYR A 67 20.67 7.94 -10.35
CA TYR A 67 19.35 8.56 -10.27
C TYR A 67 19.29 9.50 -9.07
N GLY A 68 20.02 10.62 -9.15
CA GLY A 68 20.05 11.62 -8.07
C GLY A 68 18.70 12.31 -7.83
N ASP A 69 17.90 12.44 -8.88
CA ASP A 69 16.61 13.16 -8.86
C ASP A 69 15.44 12.33 -8.28
N ILE A 70 15.64 11.03 -8.05
CA ILE A 70 14.61 10.13 -7.49
C ILE A 70 14.85 9.97 -5.99
N GLU A 71 13.97 10.53 -5.17
CA GLU A 71 14.11 10.48 -3.71
C GLU A 71 13.80 9.08 -3.17
N VAL A 72 14.70 8.51 -2.36
CA VAL A 72 14.52 7.16 -1.77
C VAL A 72 13.86 7.25 -0.39
N VAL A 73 12.54 7.14 -0.35
CA VAL A 73 11.71 7.30 0.85
C VAL A 73 11.78 6.05 1.75
N ARG A 74 12.55 6.15 2.84
CA ARG A 74 12.72 5.11 3.88
C ARG A 74 11.86 5.35 5.12
N ASN A 75 10.58 5.62 4.93
CA ASN A 75 9.66 5.90 6.04
C ASN A 75 9.22 4.60 6.77
N THR A 76 9.25 4.60 8.11
CA THR A 76 8.87 3.43 8.94
C THR A 76 7.36 3.28 9.11
N LEU A 77 6.60 4.38 9.10
CA LEU A 77 5.14 4.38 9.09
C LEU A 77 4.62 3.82 7.76
N PHE A 78 5.19 4.24 6.62
CA PHE A 78 4.88 3.66 5.30
C PHE A 78 5.09 2.14 5.27
N GLN A 79 6.19 1.63 5.87
CA GLN A 79 6.44 0.19 5.98
C GLN A 79 5.41 -0.52 6.87
N LYS A 80 4.94 0.11 7.96
CA LYS A 80 3.83 -0.42 8.78
C LYS A 80 2.52 -0.46 7.98
N ILE A 81 2.20 0.58 7.21
CA ILE A 81 1.01 0.63 6.35
C ILE A 81 1.09 -0.48 5.30
N CYS A 82 2.22 -0.64 4.60
CA CYS A 82 2.44 -1.73 3.65
C CYS A 82 2.24 -3.12 4.29
N ALA A 83 2.69 -3.32 5.53
CA ALA A 83 2.52 -4.57 6.27
C ALA A 83 1.09 -4.83 6.76
N LYS A 84 0.30 -3.78 7.04
CA LYS A 84 -1.16 -3.88 7.29
C LYS A 84 -1.91 -4.19 5.99
N ALA A 85 -1.67 -3.41 4.94
CA ALA A 85 -2.32 -3.55 3.63
C ALA A 85 -2.09 -4.93 3.00
N ALA A 86 -0.88 -5.50 3.11
CA ALA A 86 -0.59 -6.83 2.58
C ALA A 86 -1.48 -7.96 3.15
N LYS A 87 -2.17 -7.75 4.28
CA LYS A 87 -3.09 -8.74 4.87
C LYS A 87 -4.44 -8.84 4.16
N SER A 88 -4.88 -7.78 3.50
CA SER A 88 -6.12 -7.74 2.70
C SER A 88 -5.87 -7.82 1.19
N LEU A 89 -4.65 -8.19 0.79
CA LEU A 89 -4.19 -8.33 -0.59
C LEU A 89 -3.57 -9.71 -0.84
N VAL A 90 -3.93 -10.71 -0.03
CA VAL A 90 -3.45 -12.09 -0.12
C VAL A 90 -4.08 -12.82 -1.30
N ASP A 91 -5.36 -12.56 -1.55
CA ASP A 91 -6.20 -13.28 -2.52
C ASP A 91 -6.16 -12.66 -3.93
N ILE A 92 -5.18 -11.80 -4.22
CA ILE A 92 -4.95 -11.26 -5.57
C ILE A 92 -4.41 -12.36 -6.49
N GLU A 93 -5.21 -12.74 -7.49
CA GLU A 93 -4.80 -13.72 -8.48
C GLU A 93 -3.67 -13.22 -9.39
N PRO A 94 -2.70 -14.08 -9.77
CA PRO A 94 -1.66 -13.73 -10.74
C PRO A 94 -2.21 -13.31 -12.11
N ASN A 95 -1.63 -12.25 -12.66
CA ASN A 95 -1.97 -11.63 -13.95
C ASN A 95 -3.39 -11.01 -14.03
N SER A 96 -4.11 -10.88 -12.91
CA SER A 96 -5.40 -10.19 -12.85
C SER A 96 -5.31 -8.73 -13.29
N THR A 97 -6.43 -8.22 -13.80
CA THR A 97 -6.62 -6.81 -14.17
C THR A 97 -7.38 -6.11 -13.05
N ILE A 98 -6.76 -5.11 -12.44
CA ILE A 98 -7.26 -4.41 -11.26
C ILE A 98 -7.63 -2.99 -11.66
N LEU A 99 -8.90 -2.62 -11.50
CA LEU A 99 -9.38 -1.25 -11.64
C LEU A 99 -9.03 -0.44 -10.40
N LEU A 100 -8.28 0.65 -10.59
CA LEU A 100 -7.92 1.61 -9.55
C LEU A 100 -9.01 2.68 -9.37
N PRO A 101 -9.21 3.21 -8.15
CA PRO A 101 -9.99 4.42 -7.95
C PRO A 101 -9.23 5.63 -8.49
N ASN A 102 -9.98 6.62 -9.00
CA ASN A 102 -9.41 7.90 -9.39
C ASN A 102 -8.76 8.60 -8.20
N ASP A 103 -7.63 9.27 -8.45
CA ASP A 103 -6.91 10.18 -7.54
C ASP A 103 -6.50 9.64 -6.15
N ASN A 104 -6.53 8.33 -5.91
CA ASN A 104 -6.04 7.74 -4.65
C ASN A 104 -4.54 7.40 -4.70
N PHE A 105 -3.69 8.37 -4.37
CA PHE A 105 -2.23 8.21 -4.28
C PHE A 105 -1.79 7.01 -3.41
N MET A 106 -2.42 6.82 -2.25
CA MET A 106 -1.99 5.78 -1.30
C MET A 106 -2.23 4.37 -1.84
N VAL A 107 -3.42 4.13 -2.42
CA VAL A 107 -3.74 2.88 -3.13
C VAL A 107 -2.77 2.64 -4.28
N ASN A 108 -2.51 3.66 -5.10
CA ASN A 108 -1.64 3.55 -6.27
C ASN A 108 -0.22 3.11 -5.86
N VAL A 109 0.37 3.75 -4.84
CA VAL A 109 1.69 3.39 -4.32
C VAL A 109 1.69 2.00 -3.69
N LEU A 110 0.63 1.59 -2.98
CA LEU A 110 0.56 0.26 -2.37
C LEU A 110 0.47 -0.88 -3.40
N LEU A 111 -0.27 -0.68 -4.49
CA LEU A 111 -0.49 -1.70 -5.53
C LEU A 111 0.60 -1.72 -6.62
N GLU A 112 1.35 -0.64 -6.81
CA GLU A 112 2.47 -0.54 -7.75
C GLU A 112 3.41 -1.78 -7.76
N PRO A 113 3.90 -2.30 -6.62
CA PRO A 113 4.76 -3.50 -6.60
C PRO A 113 4.05 -4.81 -6.93
N TYR A 114 2.72 -4.88 -6.86
CA TYR A 114 1.96 -6.09 -7.19
C TYR A 114 2.07 -6.41 -8.69
N THR A 115 2.28 -5.40 -9.54
CA THR A 115 2.63 -5.56 -10.96
C THR A 115 3.87 -6.44 -11.17
N ARG A 116 4.78 -6.49 -10.18
CA ARG A 116 6.00 -7.31 -10.20
C ARG A 116 5.95 -8.54 -9.30
N LYS A 117 5.09 -8.56 -8.27
CA LYS A 117 4.89 -9.75 -7.43
C LYS A 117 4.10 -10.83 -8.18
N TYR A 118 3.02 -10.43 -8.84
CA TYR A 118 2.01 -11.32 -9.39
C TYR A 118 1.68 -11.03 -10.87
N GLY A 119 2.30 -10.03 -11.49
CA GLY A 119 2.06 -9.70 -12.90
C GLY A 119 0.75 -8.94 -13.16
N VAL A 120 0.10 -8.41 -12.12
CA VAL A 120 -1.20 -7.73 -12.27
C VAL A 120 -1.10 -6.49 -13.14
N LYS A 121 -2.19 -6.21 -13.87
CA LYS A 121 -2.34 -5.01 -14.69
C LYS A 121 -3.20 -4.02 -13.93
N LEU A 122 -2.66 -2.85 -13.63
CA LEU A 122 -3.43 -1.76 -13.02
C LEU A 122 -4.01 -0.90 -14.15
N VAL A 123 -5.31 -0.65 -14.11
CA VAL A 123 -6.04 0.18 -15.09
C VAL A 123 -6.91 1.21 -14.39
N ASN A 124 -7.15 2.36 -15.02
CA ASN A 124 -8.06 3.39 -14.50
C ASN A 124 -9.46 3.29 -15.14
N GLU A 125 -9.58 2.64 -16.29
CA GLU A 125 -10.81 2.49 -17.07
C GLU A 125 -10.80 1.17 -17.85
N GLY A 126 -11.97 0.74 -18.34
CA GLY A 126 -12.11 -0.41 -19.24
C GLY A 126 -12.48 -1.72 -18.52
N LYS A 127 -12.10 -2.86 -19.11
CA LYS A 127 -12.38 -4.19 -18.56
C LYS A 127 -11.41 -4.53 -17.43
N TYR A 128 -11.94 -5.00 -16.31
CA TYR A 128 -11.20 -5.46 -15.14
C TYR A 128 -11.73 -6.80 -14.64
N ASP A 129 -10.94 -7.48 -13.83
CA ASP A 129 -11.29 -8.72 -13.12
C ASP A 129 -11.59 -8.43 -11.64
N LEU A 130 -10.84 -7.49 -11.04
CA LEU A 130 -11.02 -6.97 -9.68
C LEU A 130 -11.14 -5.44 -9.70
N VAL A 131 -11.89 -4.85 -8.75
CA VAL A 131 -11.93 -3.39 -8.51
C VAL A 131 -11.45 -3.07 -7.10
N VAL A 132 -10.70 -1.98 -6.97
CA VAL A 132 -10.20 -1.53 -5.67
C VAL A 132 -11.21 -0.64 -4.97
N ASN A 133 -11.59 -1.03 -3.76
CA ASN A 133 -12.32 -0.20 -2.84
C ASN A 133 -11.32 0.47 -1.86
N PRO A 134 -11.21 1.82 -1.86
CA PRO A 134 -10.22 2.54 -1.06
C PRO A 134 -10.59 2.69 0.43
N ILE A 135 -11.71 2.11 0.89
CA ILE A 135 -12.18 2.22 2.28
C ILE A 135 -11.08 1.87 3.29
N ILE A 136 -10.95 2.71 4.30
CA ILE A 136 -9.95 2.60 5.37
C ILE A 136 -10.56 1.96 6.63
N LEU A 137 -9.73 1.68 7.63
CA LEU A 137 -10.19 1.03 8.87
C LEU A 137 -11.26 1.86 9.60
N ASP A 138 -11.03 3.17 9.76
CA ASP A 138 -11.92 4.09 10.45
C ASP A 138 -13.32 4.13 9.80
N ASP A 139 -13.38 4.30 8.48
CA ASP A 139 -14.62 4.35 7.70
C ASP A 139 -15.43 3.06 7.86
N LYS A 140 -14.79 1.87 7.77
CA LYS A 140 -15.53 0.61 7.91
C LYS A 140 -16.01 0.39 9.35
N VAL A 141 -15.28 0.87 10.35
CA VAL A 141 -15.73 0.84 11.76
C VAL A 141 -16.89 1.82 12.00
N ASN A 142 -16.84 3.01 11.39
CA ASN A 142 -17.96 3.97 11.42
C ASN A 142 -19.21 3.37 10.80
N GLN A 143 -19.10 2.75 9.61
CA GLN A 143 -20.20 2.04 8.95
C GLN A 143 -20.79 0.95 9.86
N ILE A 144 -19.97 0.08 10.45
CA ILE A 144 -20.44 -1.00 11.34
C ILE A 144 -21.23 -0.43 12.53
N PHE A 145 -20.76 0.66 13.17
CA PHE A 145 -21.52 1.29 14.26
C PHE A 145 -22.80 1.97 13.76
N SER A 146 -22.75 2.63 12.61
CA SER A 146 -23.90 3.29 11.99
C SER A 146 -25.03 2.29 11.67
N THR A 147 -24.71 1.12 11.08
CA THR A 147 -25.72 0.08 10.79
C THR A 147 -26.30 -0.53 12.07
N ILE A 148 -25.48 -0.73 13.10
CA ILE A 148 -25.93 -1.20 14.42
C ILE A 148 -26.88 -0.17 15.07
N PHE A 149 -26.53 1.11 15.07
CA PHE A 149 -27.35 2.17 15.68
C PHE A 149 -28.64 2.46 14.91
N LYS A 150 -28.66 2.23 13.59
CA LYS A 150 -29.88 2.29 12.75
C LYS A 150 -30.78 1.06 12.94
N GLY A 151 -30.33 0.02 13.64
CA GLY A 151 -31.07 -1.21 13.86
C GLY A 151 -31.01 -2.22 12.70
N ASN A 152 -30.18 -1.96 11.68
CA ASN A 152 -29.97 -2.86 10.55
C ASN A 152 -29.11 -4.09 10.92
N GLY A 153 -28.36 -4.01 12.01
CA GLY A 153 -27.39 -5.03 12.42
C GLY A 153 -26.01 -4.78 11.81
N ILE A 154 -25.35 -5.83 11.34
CA ILE A 154 -24.03 -5.75 10.68
C ILE A 154 -24.21 -6.09 9.20
N GLU A 155 -23.79 -5.16 8.34
CA GLU A 155 -23.82 -5.34 6.88
C GLU A 155 -22.47 -5.92 6.39
N PHE A 156 -22.56 -7.06 5.68
CA PHE A 156 -21.41 -7.85 5.20
C PHE A 156 -21.19 -7.60 3.70
N ASP A 157 -20.66 -6.42 3.38
CA ASP A 157 -20.62 -5.89 2.00
C ASP A 157 -19.39 -6.32 1.18
N LYS A 158 -18.63 -7.31 1.64
CA LYS A 158 -17.46 -7.80 0.89
C LYS A 158 -17.92 -8.47 -0.39
N LYS A 159 -17.58 -7.89 -1.54
CA LYS A 159 -17.85 -8.48 -2.85
C LYS A 159 -16.64 -9.30 -3.30
N ASP A 160 -16.90 -10.45 -3.91
CA ASP A 160 -15.85 -11.36 -4.40
C ASP A 160 -14.90 -10.71 -5.43
N ASN A 161 -15.37 -9.65 -6.12
CA ASN A 161 -14.58 -8.89 -7.09
C ASN A 161 -14.00 -7.56 -6.55
N GLU A 162 -14.14 -7.28 -5.25
CA GLU A 162 -13.55 -6.10 -4.61
C GLU A 162 -12.30 -6.46 -3.79
N ILE A 163 -11.24 -5.65 -3.92
CA ILE A 163 -10.08 -5.70 -3.03
C ILE A 163 -9.98 -4.43 -2.20
N TYR A 164 -9.51 -4.59 -0.95
CA TYR A 164 -9.58 -3.54 0.07
C TYR A 164 -8.17 -3.23 0.65
N PRO A 165 -7.30 -2.48 -0.06
CA PRO A 165 -5.92 -2.24 0.35
C PRO A 165 -5.77 -1.53 1.70
N LEU A 166 -6.74 -0.68 2.09
CA LEU A 166 -6.64 0.20 3.25
C LEU A 166 -7.52 -0.21 4.44
N ILE A 167 -8.37 -1.23 4.33
CA ILE A 167 -9.34 -1.62 5.38
C ILE A 167 -8.71 -2.01 6.73
N ASN A 168 -7.42 -2.35 6.72
CA ASN A 168 -6.63 -2.68 7.92
C ASN A 168 -5.74 -1.52 8.42
N VAL A 169 -5.85 -0.35 7.79
CA VAL A 169 -4.98 0.81 7.97
C VAL A 169 -5.77 1.97 8.60
N PRO A 170 -5.36 2.45 9.79
CA PRO A 170 -5.95 3.64 10.42
C PRO A 170 -5.80 4.94 9.59
N LEU A 171 -6.78 5.84 9.69
CA LEU A 171 -6.76 7.15 9.04
C LEU A 171 -5.59 8.03 9.51
N ASP A 172 -5.29 8.02 10.82
CA ASP A 172 -4.20 8.80 11.40
C ASP A 172 -2.84 8.38 10.82
N TRP A 173 -2.63 7.08 10.56
CA TRP A 173 -1.41 6.57 9.93
C TRP A 173 -1.29 7.05 8.48
N ILE A 174 -2.39 7.03 7.72
CA ILE A 174 -2.40 7.49 6.33
C ILE A 174 -2.13 9.00 6.29
N ASN A 175 -2.89 9.80 7.05
CA ASN A 175 -2.76 11.25 7.06
C ASN A 175 -1.41 11.74 7.60
N SER A 176 -0.84 11.06 8.61
CA SER A 176 0.52 11.35 9.09
C SER A 176 1.58 11.01 8.05
N PHE A 177 1.41 9.94 7.27
CA PHE A 177 2.34 9.61 6.19
C PHE A 177 2.23 10.59 5.01
N LEU A 178 1.01 10.97 4.60
CA LEU A 178 0.77 11.93 3.53
C LEU A 178 1.34 13.31 3.88
N GLU A 179 1.17 13.77 5.13
CA GLU A 179 1.77 15.01 5.64
C GLU A 179 3.31 14.97 5.66
N MET A 180 3.91 13.81 5.96
CA MET A 180 5.36 13.61 5.86
C MET A 180 5.89 13.52 4.42
N ASP A 181 5.01 13.40 3.42
CA ASP A 181 5.36 13.20 2.01
C ASP A 181 4.94 14.39 1.11
N ASP A 182 4.52 15.50 1.74
CA ASP A 182 3.98 16.72 1.13
C ASP A 182 2.74 16.48 0.25
N LYS A 183 1.84 15.59 0.70
CA LYS A 183 0.57 15.24 0.05
C LYS A 183 -0.64 15.71 0.86
N SER A 184 -1.72 16.04 0.16
CA SER A 184 -3.02 16.36 0.78
C SER A 184 -3.52 15.21 1.65
N LYS A 185 -4.02 15.54 2.85
CA LYS A 185 -4.68 14.58 3.75
C LYS A 185 -5.99 14.08 3.15
N ILE A 186 -6.34 12.83 3.43
CA ILE A 186 -7.66 12.28 3.15
C ILE A 186 -8.62 12.82 4.20
N ILE A 187 -9.73 13.39 3.73
CA ILE A 187 -10.87 13.79 4.56
C ILE A 187 -11.88 12.65 4.50
N ASN A 188 -12.39 12.23 5.65
CA ASN A 188 -13.49 11.27 5.70
C ASN A 188 -14.81 12.06 5.62
N GLU A 189 -15.39 12.09 4.41
CA GLU A 189 -16.57 12.89 4.09
C GLU A 189 -17.90 12.20 4.44
N ASN A 190 -17.90 10.88 4.70
CA ASN A 190 -19.09 10.05 4.84
C ASN A 190 -19.21 9.40 6.22
N ASN A 191 -19.04 10.19 7.27
CA ASN A 191 -19.15 9.75 8.66
C ASN A 191 -20.55 9.99 9.23
N ASP A 192 -21.10 8.95 9.88
CA ASP A 192 -22.25 9.08 10.76
C ASP A 192 -21.79 9.74 12.08
N GLU A 193 -22.45 10.83 12.49
CA GLU A 193 -22.04 11.65 13.64
C GLU A 193 -22.12 10.88 14.96
N LEU A 194 -23.14 10.04 15.15
CA LEU A 194 -23.31 9.22 16.35
C LEU A 194 -22.26 8.11 16.40
N ALA A 195 -21.98 7.46 15.26
CA ALA A 195 -20.88 6.50 15.14
C ALA A 195 -19.52 7.16 15.43
N SER A 196 -19.30 8.39 14.95
CA SER A 196 -18.06 9.14 15.17
C SER A 196 -17.86 9.50 16.64
N SER A 197 -18.89 10.03 17.30
CA SER A 197 -18.84 10.34 18.73
C SER A 197 -18.60 9.09 19.60
N PHE A 198 -19.18 7.94 19.21
CA PHE A 198 -18.93 6.68 19.90
C PHE A 198 -17.52 6.13 19.65
N MET A 199 -16.97 6.31 18.45
CA MET A 199 -15.59 5.99 18.11
C MET A 199 -14.58 6.81 18.91
N GLU A 200 -14.81 8.12 19.08
CA GLU A 200 -14.00 8.98 19.95
C GLU A 200 -14.05 8.54 21.42
N PHE A 201 -15.24 8.22 21.93
CA PHE A 201 -15.39 7.67 23.28
C PHE A 201 -14.61 6.36 23.47
N LEU A 202 -14.71 5.42 22.52
CA LEU A 202 -14.00 4.15 22.60
C LEU A 202 -12.48 4.30 22.52
N GLU A 203 -11.97 5.34 21.85
CA GLU A 203 -10.53 5.61 21.79
C GLU A 203 -9.93 5.91 23.17
N GLY A 204 -10.69 6.59 24.04
CA GLY A 204 -10.30 6.86 25.43
C GLY A 204 -10.42 5.66 26.39
N VAL A 205 -11.14 4.61 26.01
CA VAL A 205 -11.47 3.46 26.89
C VAL A 205 -10.74 2.18 26.46
N ALA A 206 -10.63 1.92 25.16
CA ALA A 206 -10.18 0.65 24.60
C ALA A 206 -9.16 0.86 23.47
N PRO A 207 -7.85 0.75 23.76
CA PRO A 207 -6.82 0.75 22.71
C PRO A 207 -7.09 -0.34 21.67
N GLN A 208 -6.89 -0.02 20.39
CA GLN A 208 -7.11 -0.94 19.25
C GLN A 208 -8.57 -1.40 19.07
N TYR A 209 -9.56 -0.68 19.61
CA TYR A 209 -10.98 -1.05 19.42
C TYR A 209 -11.33 -1.19 17.93
N ARG A 210 -10.79 -0.33 17.05
CA ARG A 210 -11.01 -0.36 15.60
C ARG A 210 -10.70 -1.73 14.98
N GLU A 211 -9.49 -2.25 15.23
CA GLU A 211 -9.13 -3.60 14.75
C GLU A 211 -9.93 -4.72 15.43
N ASN A 212 -10.41 -4.52 16.65
CA ASN A 212 -11.20 -5.53 17.35
C ASN A 212 -12.65 -5.57 16.83
N VAL A 213 -13.25 -4.42 16.51
CA VAL A 213 -14.57 -4.31 15.87
C VAL A 213 -14.54 -4.94 14.47
N LEU A 214 -13.53 -4.62 13.65
CA LEU A 214 -13.39 -5.22 12.33
C LEU A 214 -13.27 -6.75 12.42
N LYS A 215 -12.37 -7.28 13.26
CA LYS A 215 -12.23 -8.73 13.46
C LYS A 215 -13.50 -9.40 14.00
N ALA A 216 -14.24 -8.72 14.88
CA ALA A 216 -15.49 -9.25 15.41
C ALA A 216 -16.54 -9.37 14.31
N SER A 217 -16.66 -8.36 13.44
CA SER A 217 -17.49 -8.41 12.24
C SER A 217 -17.09 -9.57 11.32
N GLU A 218 -15.80 -9.67 10.95
CA GLU A 218 -15.28 -10.77 10.12
C GLU A 218 -15.43 -12.17 10.74
N TYR A 219 -15.49 -12.26 12.07
CA TYR A 219 -15.75 -13.52 12.77
C TYR A 219 -17.23 -13.93 12.70
N ILE A 220 -18.14 -12.96 12.82
CA ILE A 220 -19.59 -13.20 12.69
C ILE A 220 -19.92 -13.56 11.22
N GLU A 221 -19.35 -12.84 10.25
CA GLU A 221 -19.44 -13.11 8.80
C GLU A 221 -19.14 -14.58 8.48
N LYS A 222 -18.07 -15.14 9.07
CA LYS A 222 -17.63 -16.54 8.88
C LYS A 222 -18.41 -17.60 9.66
N LYS A 223 -19.44 -17.19 10.40
CA LYS A 223 -20.25 -18.07 11.27
C LYS A 223 -21.73 -18.12 10.90
N LEU A 224 -22.14 -17.32 9.93
CA LEU A 224 -23.44 -17.36 9.27
C LEU A 224 -23.40 -18.29 8.05
#